data_AF-A0A1B9JMA1-F1
#
_entry.id   AF-A0A1B9JMA1-F1
#
_cell.length_a   1.000
_cell.length_b   1.000
_cell.length_c   1.000
_cell.angle_alpha   90.00
_cell.angle_beta   90.00
_cell.angle_gamma   90.00
#
_symmetry.space_group_name_H-M   'P 1'
#
loop_
_entity.id
_entity.type
_entity.pdbx_description
1 polymer ?
#
loop_
_entity_poly.entity_id
_entity_poly.type
_entity_poly.pdbx_seq_one_letter_code
_entity_poly.pdbx_strand_id
1 'polypeptide(L)'
;MEHTLNEEDLYIALSDLFVDNEVDYNHIASVAKLFPISYVEHALFNYVAPYCYHNALTPVPSVCYFFDEDELLSAIDDIKKKENRPISKIKMRILAFYLKFRFKYAWQKLKSLL
;
A
#
# COMPACT_ATOMS: atom_id res chain seq x y z
N MET A 1 28.29 -2.88 -2.79
CA MET A 1 27.32 -2.19 -3.66
C MET A 1 26.01 -2.20 -2.89
N GLU A 2 25.69 -1.09 -2.22
CA GLU A 2 24.36 -0.90 -1.63
C GLU A 2 23.38 -0.88 -2.80
N HIS A 3 22.61 -1.94 -2.97
CA HIS A 3 21.36 -1.84 -3.72
C HIS A 3 20.51 -0.85 -2.93
N THR A 4 20.48 0.41 -3.35
CA THR A 4 19.46 1.36 -2.92
C THR A 4 18.12 0.74 -3.29
N LEU A 5 17.47 0.14 -2.29
CA LEU A 5 16.16 -0.48 -2.44
C LEU A 5 15.20 0.57 -3.01
N ASN A 6 14.58 0.28 -4.15
CA ASN A 6 13.64 1.22 -4.76
C ASN A 6 12.31 1.18 -4.01
N GLU A 7 11.96 2.27 -3.33
CA GLU A 7 10.67 2.38 -2.64
C GLU A 7 9.48 2.28 -3.61
N GLU A 8 9.68 2.69 -4.87
CA GLU A 8 8.64 2.63 -5.90
C GLU A 8 8.23 1.19 -6.20
N ASP A 9 9.21 0.27 -6.36
CA ASP A 9 8.96 -1.16 -6.55
C ASP A 9 8.14 -1.74 -5.38
N LEU A 10 8.44 -1.31 -4.14
CA LEU A 10 7.67 -1.71 -2.96
C LEU A 10 6.23 -1.21 -3.06
N TYR A 11 6.02 0.05 -3.45
CA TYR A 11 4.68 0.63 -3.52
C TYR A 11 3.83 -0.02 -4.60
N ILE A 12 4.41 -0.25 -5.78
CA ILE A 12 3.77 -0.95 -6.90
C ILE A 12 3.37 -2.36 -6.46
N ALA A 13 4.31 -3.14 -5.91
CA ALA A 13 4.03 -4.49 -5.44
C ALA A 13 2.95 -4.53 -4.34
N LEU A 14 2.96 -3.57 -3.40
CA LEU A 14 1.92 -3.50 -2.37
C LEU A 14 0.54 -3.11 -2.92
N SER A 15 0.48 -2.41 -4.07
CA SER A 15 -0.79 -2.00 -4.69
C SER A 15 -1.58 -3.21 -5.22
N ASP A 16 -0.89 -4.30 -5.57
CA ASP A 16 -1.50 -5.57 -6.00
C ASP A 16 -2.33 -6.26 -4.90
N LEU A 17 -2.28 -5.79 -3.64
CA LEU A 17 -3.21 -6.23 -2.60
C LEU A 17 -4.65 -5.73 -2.82
N PHE A 18 -4.85 -4.77 -3.72
CA PHE A 18 -6.11 -4.02 -3.89
C PHE A 18 -6.74 -4.14 -5.28
N VAL A 19 -6.15 -4.94 -6.17
CA VAL A 19 -6.73 -5.27 -7.47
C VAL A 19 -7.86 -6.30 -7.33
N ASP A 20 -8.76 -6.36 -8.32
CA ASP A 20 -9.98 -7.18 -8.31
C ASP A 20 -9.72 -8.60 -8.87
N ASN A 21 -8.58 -9.20 -8.51
CA ASN A 21 -8.15 -10.53 -8.93
C ASN A 21 -7.55 -11.33 -7.75
N GLU A 22 -7.10 -12.57 -8.01
CA GLU A 22 -6.39 -13.34 -7.00
C GLU A 22 -5.03 -12.70 -6.70
N VAL A 23 -4.86 -12.25 -5.46
CA VAL A 23 -3.62 -11.62 -5.00
C VAL A 23 -2.45 -12.64 -5.02
N ASP A 24 -1.40 -12.34 -5.78
CA ASP A 24 -0.14 -13.09 -5.77
C ASP A 24 0.75 -12.65 -4.59
N TYR A 25 0.47 -13.20 -3.41
CA TYR A 25 1.24 -12.91 -2.20
C TYR A 25 2.74 -13.27 -2.31
N ASN A 26 3.11 -14.24 -3.14
CA ASN A 26 4.50 -14.65 -3.29
C ASN A 26 5.29 -13.60 -4.10
N HIS A 27 4.69 -13.08 -5.18
CA HIS A 27 5.26 -11.98 -5.94
C HIS A 27 5.47 -10.75 -5.05
N ILE A 28 4.43 -10.33 -4.33
CA ILE A 28 4.48 -9.17 -3.43
C ILE A 28 5.56 -9.37 -2.34
N ALA A 29 5.60 -10.55 -1.72
CA ALA A 29 6.60 -10.88 -0.70
C ALA A 29 8.03 -10.87 -1.25
N SER A 30 8.24 -11.24 -2.52
CA SER A 30 9.56 -11.28 -3.14
C SER A 30 10.23 -9.90 -3.19
N VAL A 31 9.44 -8.83 -3.33
CA VAL A 31 9.88 -7.43 -3.29
C VAL A 31 9.88 -6.92 -1.85
N ALA A 32 8.79 -7.13 -1.11
CA ALA A 32 8.61 -6.56 0.23
C ALA A 32 9.63 -7.08 1.26
N LYS A 33 10.10 -8.32 1.14
CA LYS A 33 11.11 -8.91 2.05
C LYS A 33 12.48 -8.21 1.99
N LEU A 34 12.71 -7.38 0.98
CA LEU A 34 13.91 -6.57 0.86
C LEU A 34 13.91 -5.40 1.86
N PHE A 35 12.76 -5.07 2.45
CA PHE A 35 12.58 -3.97 3.39
C PHE A 35 12.28 -4.47 4.81
N PRO A 36 12.57 -3.67 5.86
CA PRO A 36 12.13 -4.00 7.21
C PRO A 36 10.61 -4.15 7.28
N ILE A 37 10.10 -5.19 7.95
CA ILE A 37 8.65 -5.46 8.09
C ILE A 37 7.89 -4.24 8.61
N SER A 38 8.49 -3.49 9.54
CA SER A 38 7.90 -2.25 10.08
C SER A 38 7.74 -1.17 9.01
N TYR A 39 8.66 -1.08 8.06
CA TYR A 39 8.57 -0.15 6.94
C TYR A 39 7.54 -0.62 5.91
N VAL A 40 7.49 -1.92 5.60
CA VAL A 40 6.45 -2.50 4.72
C VAL A 40 5.06 -2.22 5.28
N GLU A 41 4.84 -2.44 6.58
CA GLU A 41 3.56 -2.13 7.24
C GLU A 41 3.23 -0.65 7.16
N HIS A 42 4.22 0.22 7.38
CA HIS A 42 4.05 1.66 7.30
C HIS A 42 3.68 2.11 5.88
N ALA A 43 4.43 1.66 4.87
CA ALA A 43 4.19 1.96 3.46
C ALA A 43 2.80 1.49 3.01
N LEU A 44 2.43 0.25 3.37
CA LEU A 44 1.12 -0.31 3.05
C LEU A 44 -0.01 0.57 3.57
N PHE A 45 -0.02 0.90 4.87
CA PHE A 45 -1.19 1.54 5.48
C PHE A 45 -1.19 3.07 5.43
N ASN A 46 -0.04 3.71 5.25
CA ASN A 46 0.06 5.17 5.25
C ASN A 46 0.27 5.76 3.85
N TYR A 47 0.75 4.98 2.86
CA TYR A 47 1.03 5.47 1.51
C TYR A 47 0.17 4.78 0.45
N VAL A 48 0.27 3.45 0.33
CA VAL A 48 -0.37 2.69 -0.76
C VAL A 48 -1.88 2.55 -0.55
N ALA A 49 -2.29 2.00 0.59
CA ALA A 49 -3.70 1.74 0.87
C ALA A 49 -4.57 3.01 0.82
N PRO A 50 -4.15 4.20 1.31
CA PRO A 50 -4.93 5.42 1.17
C PRO A 50 -5.26 5.85 -0.27
N TYR A 51 -4.46 5.46 -1.25
CA TYR A 51 -4.79 5.66 -2.66
C TYR A 51 -5.69 4.53 -3.16
N CYS A 52 -5.27 3.28 -2.95
CA CYS A 52 -5.88 2.08 -3.55
C CYS A 52 -7.23 1.66 -2.94
N TYR A 53 -7.55 2.04 -1.69
CA TYR A 53 -8.68 1.46 -0.95
C TYR A 53 -10.06 1.74 -1.57
N HIS A 54 -10.17 2.80 -2.38
CA HIS A 54 -11.42 3.16 -3.04
C HIS A 54 -11.92 2.02 -3.95
N ASN A 55 -11.00 1.32 -4.64
CA ASN A 55 -11.34 0.18 -5.48
C ASN A 55 -11.98 -0.96 -4.68
N ALA A 56 -11.55 -1.17 -3.44
CA ALA A 56 -12.09 -2.21 -2.56
C ALA A 56 -13.43 -1.84 -1.88
N LEU A 57 -13.89 -0.59 -2.01
CA LEU A 57 -15.09 -0.06 -1.35
C LEU A 57 -16.20 0.38 -2.31
N THR A 58 -15.95 0.46 -3.62
CA THR A 58 -17.00 0.80 -4.57
C THR A 58 -18.03 -0.33 -4.69
N PRO A 59 -19.36 -0.04 -4.63
CA PRO A 59 -20.41 -1.06 -4.68
C PRO A 59 -20.43 -1.89 -5.97
N VAL A 60 -19.92 -1.31 -7.05
CA VAL A 60 -19.63 -1.98 -8.31
C VAL A 60 -18.19 -1.62 -8.62
N PRO A 61 -17.21 -2.48 -8.31
CA PRO A 61 -15.85 -2.22 -8.72
C PRO A 61 -15.82 -2.18 -10.24
N SER A 62 -15.33 -1.07 -10.81
CA SER A 62 -14.71 -1.15 -12.12
C SER A 62 -13.59 -2.17 -11.98
N VAL A 63 -13.59 -3.23 -12.78
CA VAL A 63 -12.60 -4.29 -12.67
C VAL A 63 -11.21 -3.67 -12.80
N CYS A 64 -10.50 -3.54 -11.68
CA CYS A 64 -9.17 -2.96 -11.62
C CYS A 64 -8.18 -4.11 -11.65
N TYR A 65 -7.64 -4.36 -12.85
CA TYR A 65 -6.64 -5.42 -13.05
C TYR A 65 -5.24 -4.99 -12.63
N PHE A 66 -4.94 -3.68 -12.68
CA PHE A 66 -3.68 -3.07 -12.29
C PHE A 66 -3.90 -1.59 -11.96
N PHE A 67 -3.02 -1.02 -11.14
CA PHE A 67 -2.92 0.42 -10.93
C PHE A 67 -1.96 1.01 -11.95
N ASP A 68 -2.23 2.24 -12.40
CA ASP A 68 -1.23 3.01 -13.16
C ASP A 68 -0.09 3.41 -12.22
N GLU A 69 1.14 3.03 -12.56
CA GLU A 69 2.31 3.21 -11.69
C GLU A 69 2.62 4.70 -11.49
N ASP A 70 2.56 5.51 -12.56
CA ASP A 70 2.85 6.94 -12.50
C ASP A 70 1.81 7.67 -11.63
N GLU A 71 0.52 7.34 -11.77
CA GLU A 71 -0.54 7.89 -10.93
C GLU A 71 -0.39 7.47 -9.46
N LEU A 72 -0.08 6.20 -9.20
CA LEU A 72 0.16 5.68 -7.85
C LEU A 72 1.32 6.41 -7.17
N LEU A 73 2.46 6.50 -7.84
CA LEU A 73 3.68 7.12 -7.29
C LEU A 73 3.47 8.62 -7.05
N SER A 74 2.84 9.32 -8.00
CA SER A 74 2.46 10.73 -7.86
C SER A 74 1.53 10.96 -6.67
N ALA A 75 0.53 10.09 -6.48
CA ALA A 75 -0.38 10.17 -5.33
C ALA A 75 0.34 9.92 -4.00
N ILE A 76 1.26 8.96 -3.94
CA ILE A 76 2.07 8.67 -2.76
C ILE A 76 2.96 9.86 -2.38
N ASP A 77 3.59 10.51 -3.36
CA ASP A 77 4.37 11.72 -3.13
C ASP A 77 3.53 12.85 -2.52
N ASP A 78 2.31 13.02 -3.01
CA ASP A 78 1.36 13.97 -2.46
C ASP A 78 0.93 13.62 -1.03
N ILE A 79 0.76 12.34 -0.72
CA ILE A 79 0.48 11.86 0.64
C ILE A 79 1.66 12.17 1.56
N LYS A 80 2.90 11.84 1.15
CA LYS A 80 4.14 12.14 1.89
C LYS A 80 4.27 13.65 2.16
N LYS A 81 4.00 14.51 1.17
CA LYS A 81 4.03 15.98 1.35
C LYS A 81 2.98 16.48 2.35
N LYS A 82 1.79 15.86 2.38
CA LYS A 82 0.69 16.23 3.29
C LYS A 82 0.93 15.81 4.74
N GLU A 83 1.80 14.83 4.99
CA GLU A 83 2.13 14.33 6.34
C GLU A 83 2.71 15.43 7.25
N ASN A 84 3.33 16.46 6.67
CA ASN A 84 3.90 17.60 7.40
C ASN A 84 2.85 18.59 7.95
N ARG A 85 1.57 18.43 7.63
CA ARG A 85 0.47 19.29 8.13
C ARG A 85 -0.27 18.60 9.29
N PRO A 86 -0.46 19.26 10.46
CA PRO A 86 -0.98 18.60 11.66
C PRO A 86 -2.41 18.05 11.51
N ILE A 87 -3.30 18.78 10.81
CA ILE A 87 -4.68 18.35 10.57
C ILE A 87 -4.72 17.14 9.63
N SER A 88 -3.92 17.18 8.55
CA SER A 88 -3.78 16.06 7.61
C SER A 88 -3.24 14.82 8.31
N LYS A 89 -2.28 14.98 9.22
CA LYS A 89 -1.68 13.89 9.99
C LYS A 89 -2.69 13.14 10.86
N ILE A 90 -3.62 13.84 11.50
CA ILE A 90 -4.69 13.21 12.29
C ILE A 90 -5.64 12.42 11.38
N LYS A 91 -6.08 13.02 10.27
CA LYS A 91 -6.95 12.33 9.29
C LYS A 91 -6.28 11.08 8.73
N MET A 92 -5.01 11.19 8.35
CA MET A 92 -4.21 10.06 7.85
C MET A 92 -4.09 8.94 8.89
N ARG A 93 -3.86 9.26 10.17
CA ARG A 93 -3.81 8.26 11.25
C ARG A 93 -5.13 7.52 11.44
N ILE A 94 -6.26 8.24 11.41
CA ILE A 94 -7.59 7.63 11.51
C ILE A 94 -7.84 6.70 10.33
N LEU A 95 -7.53 7.16 9.11
CA LEU A 95 -7.65 6.36 7.90
C LEU A 95 -6.75 5.11 7.95
N ALA A 96 -5.48 5.26 8.30
CA ALA A 96 -4.53 4.15 8.43
C ALA A 96 -5.00 3.12 9.46
N PHE A 97 -5.58 3.56 10.59
CA PHE A 97 -6.16 2.64 11.58
C PHE A 97 -7.35 1.86 11.01
N TYR A 98 -8.27 2.54 10.32
CA TYR A 98 -9.38 1.91 9.62
C TYR A 98 -8.90 0.89 8.58
N LEU A 99 -7.92 1.26 7.74
CA LEU A 99 -7.37 0.39 6.70
C LEU A 99 -6.66 -0.82 7.30
N LYS A 100 -5.88 -0.63 8.37
CA LYS A 100 -5.23 -1.73 9.09
C LYS A 100 -6.24 -2.72 9.67
N PHE A 101 -7.38 -2.23 10.16
CA PHE A 101 -8.46 -3.09 10.60
C PHE A 101 -9.12 -3.81 9.42
N ARG A 102 -9.47 -3.08 8.35
CA ARG A 102 -10.20 -3.60 7.18
C ARG A 102 -9.42 -4.64 6.39
N PHE A 103 -8.10 -4.45 6.25
CA PHE A 103 -7.20 -5.31 5.48
C PHE A 103 -6.29 -6.17 6.37
N LYS A 104 -6.68 -6.39 7.64
CA LYS A 104 -5.93 -7.18 8.61
C LYS A 104 -5.56 -8.56 8.07
N TYR A 105 -6.50 -9.25 7.42
CA TYR A 105 -6.27 -10.60 6.90
C TYR A 105 -5.23 -10.63 5.77
N ALA A 106 -5.35 -9.72 4.79
CA ALA A 106 -4.38 -9.57 3.72
C ALA A 106 -2.98 -9.26 4.28
N TRP A 107 -2.91 -8.35 5.26
CA TRP A 107 -1.64 -8.05 5.93
C TRP A 107 -1.07 -9.25 6.68
N GLN A 108 -1.86 -10.00 7.44
CA GLN A 108 -1.34 -11.20 8.13
C GLN A 108 -0.83 -12.25 7.16
N LYS A 109 -1.52 -12.45 6.03
CA LYS A 109 -1.10 -13.38 4.99
C LYS A 109 0.23 -12.94 4.37
N LEU A 110 0.36 -11.69 3.95
CA LEU A 110 1.62 -11.14 3.44
C LEU A 110 2.73 -11.24 4.50
N LYS A 111 2.47 -10.79 5.73
CA LYS A 111 3.44 -10.80 6.84
C LYS A 111 3.98 -12.20 7.15
N SER A 112 3.21 -13.26 6.93
CA SER A 112 3.69 -14.63 7.13
C SER A 112 4.77 -15.07 6.12
N LEU A 113 4.98 -14.30 5.04
CA LEU A 113 5.93 -14.55 3.97
C LEU A 113 7.14 -13.58 4.00
N LEU A 114 7.14 -12.60 4.92
CA LEU A 114 8.21 -11.61 5.10
C LEU A 114 9.13 -12.01 6.25
#